data_AF-A0A930ITU1-F1
#
_entry.id   AF-A0A930ITU1-F1
#
_cell.length_a   1.000
_cell.length_b   1.000
_cell.length_c   1.000
_cell.angle_alpha   90.00
_cell.angle_beta   90.00
_cell.angle_gamma   90.00
#
_symmetry.space_group_name_H-M   'P 1'
#
loop_
_entity.id
_entity.type
_entity.pdbx_description
1 polymer ?
#
loop_
_entity_poly.entity_id
_entity_poly.type
_entity_poly.pdbx_seq_one_letter_code
_entity_poly.pdbx_strand_id
1 'polypeptide(L)'
;MLKEYDFRYSVHEVDGKSFELIECKTWPRLNVQVLDTTPERFAEDVAAVKARSMCGYTEEDKTFILKHAGGEGNGELKQSNLDEIYDGMVEIMKAAVKWWQLNRLRLRNPKTAFWSDMAK
;
A
#
# COMPACT_ATOMS: atom_id res chain seq x y z
N MET A 1 22.75 -1.51 0.05
CA MET A 1 21.97 -0.94 -1.05
C MET A 1 20.51 -1.14 -0.67
N LEU A 2 19.72 -0.08 -0.48
CA LEU A 2 18.26 -0.24 -0.32
C LEU A 2 17.74 -0.75 -1.66
N LYS A 3 17.00 -1.87 -1.67
CA LYS A 3 16.29 -2.29 -2.88
C LYS A 3 15.31 -1.18 -3.26
N GLU A 4 15.36 -0.76 -4.51
CA GLU A 4 14.37 0.18 -5.04
C GLU A 4 13.13 -0.60 -5.48
N TYR A 5 11.98 -0.19 -4.96
CA TYR A 5 10.68 -0.75 -5.31
C TYR A 5 9.91 0.25 -6.15
N ASP A 6 9.41 -0.20 -7.30
CA ASP A 6 8.57 0.61 -8.17
C ASP A 6 7.12 0.52 -7.70
N PHE A 7 6.54 1.66 -7.31
CA PHE A 7 5.19 1.77 -6.78
C PHE A 7 4.31 2.62 -7.69
N ARG A 8 3.10 2.13 -7.94
CA ARG A 8 2.05 2.85 -8.66
C ARG A 8 0.85 3.09 -7.75
N TYR A 9 0.32 4.30 -7.78
CA TYR A 9 -0.93 4.66 -7.11
C TYR A 9 -2.09 4.69 -8.11
N SER A 10 -3.25 4.20 -7.66
CA SER A 10 -4.52 4.25 -8.40
C SER A 10 -5.70 4.40 -7.44
N VAL A 11 -6.81 4.93 -7.96
CA VAL A 11 -8.10 4.96 -7.27
C VAL A 11 -9.05 4.05 -8.03
N HIS A 12 -9.67 3.11 -7.32
CA HIS A 12 -10.64 2.17 -7.87
C HIS A 12 -12.00 2.41 -7.24
N GLU A 13 -13.07 2.41 -8.02
CA GLU A 13 -14.43 2.43 -7.51
C GLU A 13 -15.01 1.01 -7.51
N VAL A 14 -15.49 0.56 -6.35
CA VAL A 14 -16.18 -0.73 -6.18
C VAL A 14 -17.45 -0.49 -5.39
N ASP A 15 -18.60 -0.87 -5.95
CA ASP A 15 -19.93 -0.66 -5.35
C ASP A 15 -20.19 0.79 -4.90
N GLY A 16 -19.76 1.77 -5.70
CA GLY A 16 -19.90 3.20 -5.41
C GLY A 16 -18.98 3.73 -4.31
N LYS A 17 -17.98 2.94 -3.89
CA LYS A 17 -16.96 3.35 -2.92
C LYS A 17 -15.60 3.43 -3.59
N SER A 18 -14.90 4.54 -3.37
CA SER A 18 -13.54 4.75 -3.85
C SER A 18 -12.51 4.11 -2.90
N PHE A 19 -11.54 3.42 -3.48
CA PHE A 19 -10.46 2.73 -2.81
C PHE A 19 -9.13 3.16 -3.40
N GLU A 20 -8.22 3.60 -2.54
CA GLU A 20 -6.86 3.95 -2.93
C GLU A 20 -5.96 2.73 -2.83
N LEU A 21 -5.30 2.40 -3.93
CA LEU A 21 -4.43 1.25 -4.06
C LEU A 21 -3.01 1.71 -4.41
N ILE A 22 -2.04 1.05 -3.81
CA ILE A 22 -0.62 1.15 -4.17
C ILE A 22 -0.17 -0.25 -4.60
N GLU A 23 0.26 -0.36 -5.85
CA GLU A 23 0.75 -1.61 -6.44
C GLU A 23 2.27 -1.59 -6.51
N CYS A 24 2.93 -2.68 -6.11
CA CYS A 24 4.37 -2.86 -6.32
C CYS A 24 4.62 -3.59 -7.64
N LYS A 25 5.25 -2.93 -8.63
CA LYS A 25 5.58 -3.54 -9.92
C LYS A 25 6.78 -4.48 -9.85
N THR A 26 7.72 -4.20 -8.95
CA THR A 26 8.86 -5.10 -8.68
C THR A 26 8.40 -6.42 -8.07
N TRP A 27 7.31 -6.41 -7.29
CA TRP A 27 6.74 -7.61 -6.70
C TRP A 27 5.20 -7.52 -6.58
N PRO A 28 4.48 -8.01 -7.61
CA PRO A 28 3.02 -7.91 -7.71
C PRO A 28 2.23 -8.60 -6.59
N ARG A 29 2.89 -9.38 -5.71
CA ARG A 29 2.28 -10.07 -4.56
C ARG A 29 1.74 -9.12 -3.49
N LEU A 30 2.25 -7.89 -3.44
CA LEU A 30 1.88 -6.92 -2.43
C LEU A 30 1.25 -5.68 -3.08
N ASN A 31 -0.05 -5.77 -3.34
CA ASN A 31 -0.91 -4.61 -3.46
C ASN A 31 -1.36 -4.19 -2.06
N VAL A 32 -1.30 -2.90 -1.78
CA VAL A 32 -1.70 -2.35 -0.49
C VAL A 32 -2.79 -1.31 -0.69
N GLN A 33 -3.80 -1.39 0.15
CA GLN A 33 -4.88 -0.44 0.23
C GLN A 33 -4.53 0.64 1.27
N VAL A 34 -4.76 1.91 0.93
CA VAL A 34 -4.66 3.01 1.89
C VAL A 34 -5.96 3.12 2.67
N LEU A 35 -5.86 3.15 3.99
CA LEU A 35 -6.96 3.44 4.90
C LEU A 35 -6.63 4.74 5.64
N ASP A 36 -7.46 5.76 5.51
CA ASP A 36 -7.33 6.97 6.32
C ASP A 36 -7.81 6.70 7.76
N THR A 37 -7.15 7.32 8.72
CA THR A 37 -7.49 7.27 10.15
C THR A 37 -7.15 8.61 10.81
N THR A 38 -7.36 8.72 12.11
CA THR A 38 -7.03 9.92 12.90
C THR A 38 -6.17 9.55 14.11
N PRO A 39 -5.39 10.48 14.68
CA PRO A 39 -4.56 10.20 15.84
C PRO A 39 -5.30 9.56 17.03
N GLU A 40 -6.58 9.91 17.22
CA GLU A 40 -7.42 9.41 18.32
C GLU A 40 -7.83 7.96 18.10
N ARG A 41 -8.08 7.56 16.85
CA ARG A 41 -8.54 6.21 16.48
C ARG A 41 -7.41 5.27 16.05
N PHE A 42 -6.23 5.81 15.80
CA PHE A 42 -5.10 5.10 15.21
C PHE A 42 -4.80 3.75 15.86
N ALA A 43 -4.71 3.72 17.20
CA ALA A 43 -4.38 2.48 17.92
C ALA A 43 -5.46 1.39 17.75
N GLU A 44 -6.73 1.78 17.78
CA GLU A 44 -7.87 0.89 17.58
C GLU A 44 -7.90 0.38 16.12
N ASP A 45 -7.77 1.29 15.15
CA ASP A 45 -7.80 0.94 13.74
C ASP A 45 -6.61 0.04 13.36
N VAL A 46 -5.40 0.30 13.88
CA VAL A 46 -4.22 -0.57 13.69
C VAL A 46 -4.49 -1.96 14.26
N ALA A 47 -5.05 -2.06 15.47
CA ALA A 47 -5.36 -3.36 16.08
C ALA A 47 -6.39 -4.13 15.24
N ALA A 48 -7.43 -3.45 14.76
CA ALA A 48 -8.46 -4.05 13.91
C ALA A 48 -7.89 -4.56 12.57
N VAL A 49 -6.98 -3.82 11.93
CA VAL A 49 -6.35 -4.25 10.68
C VAL A 49 -5.38 -5.40 10.93
N LYS A 50 -4.51 -5.31 11.94
CA LYS A 50 -3.54 -6.37 12.30
C LYS A 50 -4.18 -7.71 12.61
N ALA A 51 -5.39 -7.70 13.17
CA ALA A 51 -6.12 -8.92 13.47
C ALA A 51 -6.52 -9.72 12.22
N ARG A 52 -6.46 -9.11 11.02
CA ARG A 52 -6.98 -9.70 9.77
C ARG A 52 -6.05 -9.62 8.58
N SER A 53 -5.01 -8.78 8.63
CA SER A 53 -4.11 -8.56 7.51
C SER A 53 -2.75 -8.03 7.97
N MET A 54 -1.73 -8.20 7.12
CA MET A 54 -0.48 -7.48 7.25
C MET A 54 -0.75 -5.98 7.04
N CYS A 55 -0.20 -5.14 7.91
CA CYS A 55 -0.33 -3.71 7.79
C CYS A 55 1.02 -2.99 7.89
N GLY A 56 1.11 -1.84 7.23
CA GLY A 56 2.22 -0.90 7.32
C GLY A 56 1.73 0.46 7.82
N TYR A 57 2.45 1.05 8.75
CA TYR A 57 2.18 2.37 9.30
C TYR A 57 3.45 2.90 9.99
N THR A 58 3.33 4.09 10.57
CA THR A 58 4.38 4.83 11.29
C THR A 58 3.75 5.44 12.53
N GLU A 59 4.49 5.50 13.64
CA GLU A 59 3.99 6.10 14.88
C GLU A 59 4.05 7.63 14.84
N GLU A 60 4.87 8.18 13.95
CA GLU A 60 5.02 9.62 13.71
C GLU A 60 3.83 10.19 12.92
N ASP A 61 3.26 9.42 11.98
CA ASP A 61 2.16 9.86 11.12
C ASP A 61 0.93 8.96 11.27
N LYS A 62 0.08 9.33 12.22
CA LYS A 62 -1.12 8.58 12.63
C LYS A 62 -2.36 8.86 11.80
N THR A 63 -2.19 9.25 10.55
CA THR A 63 -3.30 9.66 9.67
C THR A 63 -3.66 8.60 8.63
N PHE A 64 -2.89 7.53 8.51
CA PHE A 64 -3.15 6.45 7.56
C PHE A 64 -2.63 5.09 8.07
N ILE A 65 -3.18 4.03 7.48
CA ILE A 65 -2.72 2.65 7.62
C ILE A 65 -2.69 2.05 6.21
N LEU A 66 -1.60 1.38 5.85
CA LEU A 66 -1.55 0.55 4.65
C LEU A 66 -1.96 -0.87 5.04
N LYS A 67 -2.94 -1.42 4.35
CA LYS A 67 -3.44 -2.79 4.55
C LYS A 67 -3.08 -3.62 3.33
N HIS A 68 -2.51 -4.81 3.52
CA HIS A 68 -2.33 -5.74 2.41
C HIS A 68 -3.69 -6.14 1.83
N ALA A 69 -3.83 -5.95 0.51
CA ALA A 69 -5.07 -6.11 -0.24
C ALA A 69 -5.01 -7.29 -1.24
N GLY A 70 -3.94 -8.08 -1.21
CA GLY A 70 -3.69 -9.16 -2.16
C GLY A 70 -2.64 -8.76 -3.19
N GLY A 71 -2.63 -9.45 -4.33
CA GLY A 71 -1.64 -9.25 -5.38
C GLY A 71 -1.44 -10.52 -6.21
N GLU A 72 -0.93 -10.37 -7.42
CA GLU A 72 -0.62 -11.51 -8.29
C GLU A 72 0.70 -12.17 -7.86
N GLY A 73 0.70 -13.50 -7.80
CA GLY A 73 1.86 -14.27 -7.37
C GLY A 73 2.96 -14.30 -8.43
N ASN A 74 4.18 -13.85 -8.08
CA ASN A 74 5.38 -14.20 -8.85
C ASN A 74 5.83 -15.64 -8.52
N GLY A 75 5.03 -16.65 -8.90
CA GLY A 75 5.36 -18.08 -8.76
C GLY A 75 4.50 -18.89 -7.78
N GLU A 76 4.87 -20.15 -7.56
CA GLU A 76 4.18 -21.05 -6.63
C GLU A 76 4.56 -20.76 -5.17
N LEU A 77 3.55 -20.69 -4.30
CA LEU A 77 3.72 -20.68 -2.85
C LEU A 77 4.07 -22.11 -2.41
N LYS A 78 5.26 -22.32 -1.84
CA LYS A 78 5.73 -23.64 -1.36
C LYS A 78 6.16 -23.52 0.09
N GLN A 79 6.02 -24.59 0.87
CA GLN A 79 6.47 -24.59 2.27
C GLN A 79 7.93 -24.14 2.43
N SER A 80 8.78 -24.47 1.46
CA SER A 80 10.21 -24.13 1.46
C SER A 80 10.53 -22.66 1.19
N ASN A 81 9.58 -21.85 0.72
CA ASN A 81 9.80 -20.44 0.40
C ASN A 81 8.88 -19.46 1.17
N LEU A 82 8.10 -19.97 2.14
CA LEU A 82 7.17 -19.15 2.90
C LEU A 82 7.87 -18.03 3.67
N ASP A 83 8.96 -18.34 4.36
CA ASP A 83 9.67 -17.37 5.20
C ASP A 83 10.28 -16.24 4.35
N GLU A 84 10.93 -16.59 3.23
CA GLU A 84 11.48 -15.61 2.29
C GLU A 84 10.39 -14.72 1.68
N ILE A 85 9.25 -15.29 1.32
CA ILE A 85 8.09 -14.53 0.81
C ILE A 85 7.54 -13.61 1.91
N TYR A 86 7.43 -14.09 3.14
CA TYR A 86 6.95 -13.27 4.24
C TYR A 86 7.89 -12.09 4.53
N ASP A 87 9.19 -12.35 4.61
CA ASP A 87 10.21 -11.33 4.85
C ASP A 87 10.23 -10.28 3.74
N GLY A 88 10.13 -10.71 2.48
CA GLY A 88 9.98 -9.78 1.36
C GLY A 88 8.71 -8.94 1.51
N MET A 89 7.59 -9.51 1.99
CA MET A 89 6.32 -8.77 2.07
C MET A 89 6.42 -7.68 3.14
N VAL A 90 7.09 -7.99 4.25
CA VAL A 90 7.42 -7.02 5.30
C VAL A 90 8.36 -5.93 4.77
N GLU A 91 9.36 -6.27 3.96
CA GLU A 91 10.28 -5.31 3.35
C GLU A 91 9.53 -4.32 2.43
N ILE A 92 8.67 -4.82 1.55
CA ILE A 92 7.88 -3.98 0.62
C ILE A 92 6.85 -3.15 1.35
N MET A 93 6.16 -3.69 2.36
CA MET A 93 5.21 -2.94 3.17
C MET A 93 5.88 -1.71 3.82
N LYS A 94 7.10 -1.88 4.37
CA LYS A 94 7.88 -0.78 4.93
C LYS A 94 8.28 0.25 3.86
N ALA A 95 8.66 -0.20 2.67
CA ALA A 95 8.98 0.69 1.56
C ALA A 95 7.75 1.47 1.06
N ALA A 96 6.58 0.82 1.00
CA ALA A 96 5.32 1.43 0.60
C ALA A 96 4.89 2.53 1.59
N VAL A 97 5.06 2.32 2.91
CA VAL A 97 4.79 3.34 3.93
C VAL A 97 5.61 4.60 3.66
N LYS A 98 6.93 4.45 3.50
CA LYS A 98 7.83 5.58 3.22
C LYS A 98 7.46 6.29 1.91
N TRP A 99 7.20 5.52 0.86
CA TRP A 99 6.82 6.05 -0.44
C TRP A 99 5.50 6.84 -0.36
N TRP A 100 4.50 6.30 0.34
CA TRP A 100 3.21 6.94 0.52
C TRP A 100 3.34 8.28 1.28
N GLN A 101 4.06 8.30 2.40
CA GLN A 101 4.29 9.53 3.17
C GLN A 101 4.89 10.65 2.30
N LEU A 102 5.85 10.32 1.45
CA LEU A 102 6.54 11.29 0.59
C LEU A 102 5.66 11.77 -0.58
N ASN A 103 4.73 10.94 -1.06
CA ASN A 103 4.01 11.21 -2.31
C ASN A 103 2.53 11.56 -2.15
N ARG A 104 1.87 11.19 -1.05
CA ARG A 104 0.40 11.26 -0.88
C ARG A 104 -0.21 12.62 -1.20
N LEU A 105 0.44 13.73 -0.81
CA LEU A 105 -0.07 15.07 -1.07
C LEU A 105 -0.08 15.40 -2.57
N ARG A 106 0.93 14.95 -3.31
CA ARG A 106 1.02 15.11 -4.77
C ARG A 106 0.03 14.19 -5.49
N LEU A 107 -0.09 12.94 -5.03
CA LEU A 107 -0.96 11.93 -5.63
C LEU A 107 -2.45 12.26 -5.47
N ARG A 108 -2.84 12.74 -4.28
CA ARG A 108 -4.22 13.15 -3.98
C ARG A 108 -4.55 14.57 -4.45
N ASN A 109 -3.59 15.33 -4.96
CA ASN A 109 -3.85 16.68 -5.45
C ASN A 109 -4.61 16.63 -6.78
N PRO A 110 -5.86 17.15 -6.85
CA PRO A 110 -6.66 17.11 -8.07
C PRO A 110 -5.96 17.78 -9.27
N LYS A 111 -5.17 18.84 -9.03
CA LYS A 111 -4.48 19.58 -10.10
C LYS A 111 -3.32 18.81 -10.75
N THR A 112 -2.79 17.79 -10.08
CA THR A 112 -1.75 16.89 -10.61
C THR A 112 -2.29 15.51 -10.99
N ALA A 113 -3.50 15.14 -10.55
CA ALA A 113 -4.16 13.88 -10.87
C ALA A 113 -4.82 13.86 -12.27
N PHE A 114 -5.15 15.03 -12.85
CA PHE A 114 -5.67 15.16 -14.22
C PHE A 114 -4.58 15.32 -15.28
N TRP A 115 -3.60 14.41 -15.33
CA TRP A 115 -2.88 14.15 -16.58
C TRP A 115 -3.44 12.88 -17.21
N SER A 116 -4.73 12.92 -17.55
CA SER A 116 -5.35 11.99 -18.49
C SER A 116 -5.63 12.76 -19.78
N ASP A 117 -4.82 12.42 -20.80
CA ASP A 117 -5.08 12.59 -22.24
C ASP A 117 -5.07 14.01 -22.83
N MET A 118 -3.85 14.53 -23.06
CA MET A 118 -3.55 15.37 -24.23
C MET A 118 -2.73 14.56 -25.24
N ALA A 119 -3.36 13.57 -25.88
CA ALA A 119 -3.00 12.93 -27.15
C ALA A 119 -3.98 11.75 -27.36
N LYS A 120 -4.86 11.69 -28.35
CA LYS A 120 -4.90 12.24 -29.72
C LYS A 120 -6.32 12.65 -30.09
#